data_AF-M5UKR9-F1
#
_entry.id   AF-M5UKR9-F1
#
_cell.length_a   1.000
_cell.length_b   1.000
_cell.length_c   1.000
_cell.angle_alpha   90.00
_cell.angle_beta   90.00
_cell.angle_gamma   90.00
#
_symmetry.space_group_name_H-M   'P 1'
#
loop_
_entity.id
_entity.type
_entity.pdbx_description
1 polymer ?
#
loop_
_entity_poly.entity_id
_entity_poly.type
_entity_poly.pdbx_seq_one_letter_code
_entity_poly.pdbx_strand_id
1 'polypeptide(L)'
;MAHMRRRLFRTLEFPERCIVAINCKVVSTDRMKEIADQFFADEVYRECHNLVLAIPADDAFAQSSAFDCVQAIKQSAFENHHDGKVSWLLIHHPDSELNALESLVRQQGGQWYGS
;
A
#
# COMPACT_ATOMS: atom_id res chain seq x y z
N MET A 1 16.33 -4.67 -4.60
CA MET A 1 15.22 -4.14 -5.42
C MET A 1 14.48 -5.19 -6.27
N ALA A 2 15.15 -6.06 -7.04
CA ALA A 2 14.46 -6.99 -7.97
C ALA A 2 13.45 -7.93 -7.30
N HIS A 3 13.70 -8.38 -6.07
CA HIS A 3 12.79 -9.27 -5.33
C HIS A 3 11.50 -8.57 -4.88
N MET A 4 11.60 -7.35 -4.36
CA MET A 4 10.45 -6.53 -3.94
C MET A 4 9.55 -6.16 -5.11
N ARG A 5 10.15 -5.70 -6.23
CA ARG A 5 9.37 -5.39 -7.45
C ARG A 5 8.59 -6.60 -7.94
N ARG A 6 9.18 -7.80 -7.91
CA ARG A 6 8.46 -9.04 -8.25
C ARG A 6 7.31 -9.35 -7.28
N ARG A 7 7.48 -9.14 -5.98
CA ARG A 7 6.42 -9.37 -4.98
C ARG A 7 5.25 -8.40 -5.18
N LEU A 8 5.55 -7.12 -5.36
CA LEU A 8 4.57 -6.05 -5.56
C LEU A 8 3.78 -6.20 -6.87
N PHE A 9 4.49 -6.43 -7.97
CA PHE A 9 3.88 -6.46 -9.30
C PHE A 9 3.14 -7.76 -9.62
N ARG A 10 3.34 -8.84 -8.85
CA ARG A 10 2.53 -10.06 -9.00
C ARG A 10 1.09 -9.90 -8.52
N THR A 11 0.85 -8.98 -7.60
CA THR A 11 -0.48 -8.76 -7.01
C THR A 11 -1.24 -7.64 -7.69
N LEU A 12 -0.60 -6.88 -8.58
CA LEU A 12 -1.22 -5.76 -9.28
C LEU A 12 -1.56 -6.17 -10.71
N GLU A 13 -2.80 -5.90 -11.11
CA GLU A 13 -3.29 -6.16 -12.47
C GLU A 13 -2.60 -5.23 -13.49
N PHE A 14 -2.24 -4.01 -13.07
CA PHE A 14 -1.61 -2.98 -13.91
C PHE A 14 -0.36 -2.40 -13.22
N PRO A 15 0.75 -3.16 -13.15
CA PRO A 15 1.94 -2.80 -12.38
C PRO A 15 2.68 -1.54 -12.88
N GLU A 16 2.38 -1.07 -14.08
CA GLU A 16 2.93 0.14 -14.70
C GLU A 16 2.31 1.44 -14.16
N ARG A 17 1.12 1.36 -13.52
CA ARG A 17 0.46 2.54 -12.94
C ARG A 17 1.22 3.08 -11.74
N CYS A 18 1.07 4.38 -11.51
CA CYS A 18 1.74 5.09 -10.41
C CYS A 18 1.34 4.50 -9.06
N ILE A 19 2.27 4.42 -8.12
CA ILE A 19 2.00 3.84 -6.79
C ILE A 19 1.62 4.94 -5.80
N VAL A 20 0.52 4.73 -5.10
CA VAL A 20 0.21 5.38 -3.83
C VAL A 20 0.58 4.38 -2.73
N ALA A 21 1.59 4.67 -1.92
CA ALA A 21 2.07 3.78 -0.89
C ALA A 21 1.90 4.36 0.51
N ILE A 22 1.39 3.54 1.42
CA ILE A 22 1.17 3.88 2.82
C ILE A 22 2.12 3.03 3.67
N ASN A 23 2.99 3.67 4.45
CA ASN A 23 3.73 3.05 5.54
C ASN A 23 2.80 2.87 6.75
N CYS A 24 2.21 1.68 6.86
CA CYS A 24 1.20 1.39 7.88
C CYS A 24 1.74 1.47 9.31
N LYS A 25 3.07 1.49 9.50
CA LYS A 25 3.69 1.63 10.83
C LYS A 25 3.58 3.05 11.41
N VAL A 26 3.66 4.07 10.55
CA VAL A 26 3.84 5.46 10.98
C VAL A 26 2.64 6.34 10.64
N VAL A 27 1.85 5.97 9.63
CA VAL A 27 0.62 6.70 9.28
C VAL A 27 -0.48 6.31 10.27
N SER A 28 -1.19 7.31 10.82
CA SER A 28 -2.31 7.07 11.73
C SER A 28 -3.44 6.31 11.04
N THR A 29 -4.22 5.54 11.81
CA THR A 29 -5.37 4.77 11.30
C THR A 29 -6.37 5.62 10.54
N ASP A 30 -6.69 6.80 11.07
CA ASP A 30 -7.63 7.72 10.45
C ASP A 30 -7.11 8.18 9.09
N ARG A 31 -5.81 8.50 9.01
CA ARG A 31 -5.19 8.94 7.76
C ARG A 31 -5.06 7.81 6.74
N MET A 32 -4.76 6.58 7.19
CA MET A 32 -4.76 5.41 6.31
C MET A 32 -6.13 5.20 5.68
N LYS A 33 -7.20 5.33 6.48
CA LYS A 33 -8.58 5.21 6.03
C LYS A 33 -8.94 6.32 5.05
N GLU A 34 -8.63 7.58 5.35
CA GLU A 34 -8.88 8.71 4.43
C GLU A 34 -8.25 8.49 3.04
N ILE A 35 -6.98 8.04 3.02
CA ILE A 35 -6.27 7.78 1.76
C ILE A 35 -6.92 6.63 0.98
N ALA A 36 -7.29 5.54 1.67
CA ALA A 36 -7.95 4.40 1.06
C ALA A 36 -9.36 4.76 0.54
N ASP A 37 -10.17 5.47 1.34
CA ASP A 37 -11.50 5.92 0.99
C ASP A 37 -11.45 6.85 -0.23
N GLN A 38 -10.48 7.79 -0.28
CA GLN A 38 -10.25 8.62 -1.47
C GLN A 38 -9.90 7.78 -2.70
N PHE A 39 -9.00 6.79 -2.55
CA PHE A 39 -8.61 5.90 -3.64
C PHE A 39 -9.80 5.07 -4.20
N PHE A 40 -10.69 4.61 -3.32
CA PHE A 40 -11.87 3.85 -3.74
C PHE A 40 -12.98 4.74 -4.33
N ALA A 41 -13.17 5.95 -3.81
CA ALA A 41 -14.20 6.86 -4.28
C ALA A 41 -13.88 7.50 -5.63
N ASP A 42 -12.60 7.75 -5.94
CA ASP A 42 -12.17 8.43 -7.16
C ASP A 42 -11.75 7.44 -8.26
N GLU A 43 -12.65 7.22 -9.23
CA GLU A 43 -12.41 6.32 -10.36
C GLU A 43 -11.25 6.77 -11.25
N VAL A 44 -11.18 8.06 -11.59
CA VAL A 44 -10.10 8.61 -12.43
C VAL A 44 -8.76 8.44 -11.74
N TYR A 45 -8.73 8.68 -10.43
CA TYR A 45 -7.52 8.48 -9.64
C TYR A 45 -7.09 7.00 -9.62
N ARG A 46 -8.03 6.07 -9.40
CA ARG A 46 -7.78 4.61 -9.46
C ARG A 46 -7.42 4.12 -10.86
N GLU A 47 -7.84 4.81 -11.91
CA GLU A 47 -7.42 4.51 -13.28
C GLU A 47 -5.94 4.80 -13.51
N CYS A 48 -5.39 5.80 -12.82
CA CYS A 48 -3.99 6.17 -12.96
C CYS A 48 -3.06 5.55 -11.90
N HIS A 49 -3.62 4.98 -10.82
CA HIS A 49 -2.84 4.56 -9.64
C HIS A 49 -3.12 3.14 -9.15
N ASN A 50 -2.15 2.59 -8.43
CA ASN A 50 -2.29 1.43 -7.56
C ASN A 50 -2.09 1.86 -6.11
N LEU A 51 -2.79 1.20 -5.17
CA LEU A 51 -2.59 1.39 -3.73
C LEU A 51 -1.69 0.29 -3.18
N VAL A 52 -0.71 0.65 -2.37
CA VAL A 52 0.22 -0.29 -1.71
C VAL A 52 0.23 -0.04 -0.21
N LEU A 53 -0.10 -1.09 0.55
CA LEU A 53 0.00 -1.09 2.00
C LEU A 53 1.34 -1.72 2.40
N ALA A 54 2.27 -0.93 2.92
CA ALA A 54 3.54 -1.41 3.47
C ALA A 54 3.35 -1.76 4.96
N ILE A 55 3.21 -3.06 5.21
CA ILE A 55 2.79 -3.63 6.49
C ILE A 55 4.02 -4.19 7.21
N PRO A 56 4.34 -3.75 8.44
CA PRO A 56 5.39 -4.38 9.24
C PRO A 56 5.09 -5.87 9.47
N ALA A 57 6.12 -6.70 9.33
CA ALA A 57 5.99 -8.15 9.52
C ALA A 57 6.17 -8.59 10.99
N ASP A 58 6.25 -7.64 11.94
CA ASP A 58 6.42 -7.94 13.36
C ASP A 58 5.09 -8.23 14.08
N ASP A 59 5.15 -9.11 15.09
CA ASP A 59 3.96 -9.55 15.85
C ASP A 59 3.27 -8.42 16.61
N ALA A 60 4.02 -7.39 17.01
CA ALA A 60 3.46 -6.24 17.71
C ALA A 60 2.51 -5.45 16.79
N PHE A 61 2.88 -5.28 15.52
CA PHE A 61 1.99 -4.68 14.54
C PHE A 61 0.74 -5.54 14.30
N ALA A 62 0.90 -6.87 14.17
CA ALA A 62 -0.22 -7.79 13.94
C ALA A 62 -1.28 -7.79 15.06
N GLN A 63 -0.92 -7.35 16.27
CA GLN A 63 -1.82 -7.22 17.43
C GLN A 63 -2.36 -5.79 17.62
N SER A 64 -2.04 -4.87 16.72
CA SER A 64 -2.41 -3.46 16.83
C SER A 64 -3.70 -3.12 16.08
N SER A 65 -4.38 -2.05 16.50
CA SER A 65 -5.55 -1.49 15.79
C SER A 65 -5.22 -1.00 14.38
N ALA A 66 -3.94 -0.70 14.11
CA ALA A 66 -3.48 -0.37 12.76
C ALA A 66 -3.59 -1.57 11.81
N PHE A 67 -3.40 -2.80 12.32
CA PHE A 67 -3.59 -4.01 11.53
C PHE A 67 -5.07 -4.27 11.24
N ASP A 68 -5.98 -4.01 12.19
CA ASP A 68 -7.43 -4.09 11.94
C ASP A 68 -7.85 -3.13 10.82
N CYS A 69 -7.30 -1.91 10.80
CA CYS A 69 -7.53 -0.94 9.72
C CYS A 69 -7.02 -1.46 8.36
N VAL A 70 -5.82 -2.04 8.32
CA VAL A 70 -5.28 -2.69 7.12
C VAL A 70 -6.20 -3.82 6.63
N GLN A 71 -6.74 -4.64 7.53
CA GLN A 71 -7.68 -5.70 7.18
C GLN A 71 -8.98 -5.13 6.60
N ALA A 72 -9.52 -4.05 7.19
CA ALA A 72 -10.71 -3.38 6.67
C ALA A 72 -10.50 -2.81 5.26
N ILE A 73 -9.34 -2.20 4.99
CA ILE A 73 -8.99 -1.71 3.64
C ILE A 73 -8.92 -2.86 2.63
N LYS A 74 -8.29 -3.98 3.01
CA LYS A 74 -8.22 -5.18 2.15
C LYS A 74 -9.59 -5.76 1.85
N GLN A 75 -10.45 -5.85 2.87
CA GLN A 75 -11.81 -6.34 2.72
C GLN A 75 -12.62 -5.44 1.77
N SER A 76 -12.52 -4.12 1.94
CA SER A 76 -13.16 -3.15 1.06
C SER A 76 -12.67 -3.28 -0.38
N ALA A 77 -11.36 -3.45 -0.60
CA ALA A 77 -10.81 -3.68 -1.94
C ALA A 77 -11.41 -4.94 -2.60
N PHE A 78 -11.56 -6.02 -1.85
CA PHE A 78 -12.16 -7.26 -2.35
C PHE A 78 -13.66 -7.10 -2.67
N GLU A 79 -14.43 -6.52 -1.74
CA GLU A 79 -15.88 -6.32 -1.90
C GLU A 79 -16.23 -5.39 -3.07
N ASN A 80 -15.36 -4.44 -3.39
CA ASN A 80 -15.55 -3.50 -4.49
C ASN A 80 -14.85 -3.92 -5.80
N HIS A 81 -14.34 -5.16 -5.89
CA HIS A 81 -13.61 -5.67 -7.07
C HIS A 81 -12.40 -4.80 -7.47
N HIS A 82 -11.65 -4.35 -6.47
CA HIS A 82 -10.43 -3.56 -6.59
C HIS A 82 -9.20 -4.31 -6.06
N ASP A 83 -9.30 -5.62 -5.84
CA ASP A 83 -8.22 -6.47 -5.36
C ASP A 83 -7.01 -6.50 -6.31
N GLY A 84 -7.22 -6.32 -7.62
CA GLY A 84 -6.15 -6.11 -8.60
C GLY A 84 -5.45 -4.75 -8.54
N LYS A 85 -5.96 -3.80 -7.74
CA LYS A 85 -5.44 -2.42 -7.59
C LYS A 85 -4.73 -2.20 -6.26
N VAL A 86 -4.97 -3.07 -5.28
CA VAL A 86 -4.47 -2.92 -3.93
C VAL A 86 -3.48 -4.06 -3.64
N SER A 87 -2.21 -3.71 -3.42
CA SER A 87 -1.17 -4.65 -3.01
C SER A 87 -0.83 -4.47 -1.54
N TRP A 88 -0.45 -5.56 -0.88
CA TRP A 88 0.09 -5.55 0.47
C TRP A 88 1.51 -6.11 0.48
N LEU A 89 2.44 -5.30 0.98
CA LEU A 89 3.84 -5.68 1.08
C LEU A 89 4.20 -5.86 2.56
N LEU A 90 4.47 -7.11 2.94
CA LEU A 90 5.06 -7.41 4.25
C LEU A 90 6.53 -6.98 4.27
N ILE A 91 6.85 -6.08 5.20
CA ILE A 91 8.15 -5.44 5.41
C ILE A 91 8.86 -6.15 6.57
N HIS A 92 9.92 -6.89 6.23
CA HIS A 92 10.77 -7.60 7.19
C HIS A 92 12.03 -6.79 7.54
N HIS A 93 12.52 -5.96 6.61
CA HIS A 93 13.72 -5.16 6.79
C HIS A 93 13.43 -3.67 6.51
N PRO A 94 12.84 -2.94 7.49
CA PRO A 94 12.32 -1.59 7.29
C PRO A 94 13.30 -0.64 6.59
N ASP A 95 14.55 -0.59 7.02
CA ASP A 95 15.56 0.34 6.48
C ASP A 95 15.86 0.13 5.00
N SER A 96 15.82 -1.10 4.51
CA SER A 96 16.11 -1.38 3.10
C SER A 96 14.85 -1.45 2.25
N GLU A 97 13.77 -1.99 2.81
CA GLU A 97 12.54 -2.23 2.08
C GLU A 97 11.67 -0.97 1.95
N LEU A 98 11.54 -0.17 3.01
CA LEU A 98 10.78 1.09 2.93
C LEU A 98 11.50 2.10 2.05
N ASN A 99 12.82 2.25 2.18
CA ASN A 99 13.62 3.13 1.32
C ASN A 99 13.54 2.72 -0.16
N ALA A 100 13.52 1.41 -0.45
CA ALA A 100 13.35 0.92 -1.81
C ALA A 100 11.94 1.18 -2.36
N LEU A 101 10.91 1.00 -1.53
CA LEU A 101 9.53 1.27 -1.92
C LEU A 101 9.30 2.77 -2.15
N GLU A 102 9.76 3.63 -1.24
CA GLU A 102 9.69 5.09 -1.38
C GLU A 102 10.42 5.56 -2.64
N SER A 103 11.62 5.03 -2.90
CA SER A 103 12.36 5.35 -4.12
C SER A 103 11.59 4.94 -5.38
N LEU A 104 10.96 3.77 -5.40
CA LEU A 104 10.13 3.30 -6.51
C LEU A 104 8.92 4.20 -6.73
N VAL A 105 8.20 4.53 -5.66
CA VAL A 105 7.05 5.43 -5.67
C VAL A 105 7.42 6.77 -6.28
N ARG A 106 8.52 7.38 -5.82
CA ARG A 106 9.02 8.66 -6.34
C ARG A 106 9.45 8.56 -7.81
N GLN A 107 10.12 7.48 -8.20
CA GLN A 107 10.53 7.26 -9.60
C GLN A 107 9.34 7.16 -10.56
N GLN A 108 8.20 6.68 -10.10
CA GLN A 108 6.97 6.59 -10.89
C GLN A 108 6.11 7.86 -10.81
N GLY A 109 6.53 8.89 -10.07
CA GLY A 109 5.70 10.08 -9.84
C GLY A 109 4.49 9.82 -8.95
N GLY A 110 4.53 8.76 -8.14
CA GLY A 110 3.49 8.38 -7.20
C GLY A 110 3.53 9.17 -5.88
N GLN A 111 2.77 8.70 -4.90
CA GLN A 111 2.64 9.34 -3.58
C GLN A 111 3.10 8.41 -2.46
N TRP A 112 3.98 8.92 -1.59
CA TRP A 112 4.47 8.22 -0.40
C TRP A 112 3.88 8.85 0.87
N TYR A 113 3.20 8.04 1.67
CA TYR A 113 2.69 8.41 2.98
C TYR A 113 3.45 7.61 4.04
N GLY A 114 4.51 8.19 4.60
CA GLY A 114 5.35 7.46 5.56
C GLY A 114 6.62 8.16 6.02
N SER A 115 6.70 9.47 5.82
CA SER A 115 7.81 10.35 6.19
C SER A 115 7.59 10.96 7.57
#